data_AF-A0A4R5C4K3-F1
#
_entry.id   AF-A0A4R5C4K3-F1
#
_cell.length_a   1.000
_cell.length_b   1.000
_cell.length_c   1.000
_cell.angle_alpha   90.00
_cell.angle_beta   90.00
_cell.angle_gamma   90.00
#
_symmetry.space_group_name_H-M   'P 1'
#
loop_
_entity.id
_entity.type
_entity.pdbx_description
1 polymer ?
#
loop_
_entity_poly.entity_id
_entity_poly.type
_entity_poly.pdbx_seq_one_letter_code
_entity_poly.pdbx_strand_id
1 'polypeptide(L)'
;MQRADLAARVPQRERVTYLSHLQARFAGDVRTTTGFGVINQELVLNVIPVLQKGTRGPLPKARVVGCCYDRRSGGWWFYWLATGRRIAPANELDAAARIVLKAGPA
;
A
#
# COMPACT_ATOMS: atom_id res chain seq x y z
N MET A 1 33.75 -7.75 -3.37
CA MET A 1 34.04 -6.93 -2.18
C MET A 1 34.13 -5.48 -2.62
N GLN A 2 33.60 -4.55 -1.79
CA GLN A 2 33.41 -3.09 -1.98
C GLN A 2 32.27 -2.68 -2.94
N ARG A 3 31.38 -1.73 -2.60
CA ARG A 3 31.31 -0.81 -1.46
C ARG A 3 29.87 -0.31 -1.30
N ALA A 4 29.41 -0.27 -0.06
CA ALA A 4 28.30 0.52 0.48
C ALA A 4 27.64 1.51 -0.48
N ASP A 5 26.64 1.05 -1.24
CA ASP A 5 25.51 1.93 -1.52
C ASP A 5 24.64 1.81 -0.28
N LEU A 6 24.78 2.78 0.62
CA LEU A 6 23.81 3.04 1.67
C LEU A 6 22.44 2.80 1.03
N ALA A 7 21.77 1.73 1.46
CA ALA A 7 20.34 1.52 1.23
C ALA A 7 19.73 2.89 1.26
N ALA A 8 19.37 3.42 0.07
CA ALA A 8 18.91 4.79 -0.06
C ALA A 8 17.81 4.86 0.97
N ARG A 9 18.05 5.58 2.08
CA ARG A 9 17.15 5.55 3.23
C ARG A 9 15.89 6.20 2.71
N VAL A 10 15.01 5.40 2.11
CA VAL A 10 13.70 5.83 1.66
C VAL A 10 13.13 6.42 2.91
N PRO A 11 12.91 7.74 2.95
CA PRO A 11 12.64 8.42 4.20
C PRO A 11 11.47 7.73 4.89
N GLN A 12 11.77 7.02 5.99
CA GLN A 12 10.81 6.11 6.62
C GLN A 12 9.63 6.92 7.17
N ARG A 13 9.90 8.16 7.61
CA ARG A 13 8.89 9.10 8.09
C ARG A 13 7.88 9.42 6.99
N GLU A 14 8.32 9.79 5.80
CA GLU A 14 7.45 10.14 4.67
C GLU A 14 6.65 8.92 4.22
N ARG A 15 7.28 7.75 4.14
CA ARG A 15 6.58 6.50 3.83
C ARG A 15 5.44 6.24 4.83
N VAL A 16 5.72 6.34 6.13
CA VAL A 16 4.71 6.20 7.19
C VAL A 16 3.59 7.23 6.97
N THR A 17 3.93 8.50 6.78
CA THR A 17 2.96 9.58 6.58
C THR A 17 2.02 9.29 5.40
N TYR A 18 2.56 8.94 4.23
CA TYR A 18 1.73 8.65 3.06
C TYR A 18 0.85 7.41 3.24
N LEU A 19 1.38 6.34 3.83
CA LEU A 19 0.60 5.13 4.07
C LEU A 19 -0.49 5.35 5.13
N SER A 20 -0.22 6.14 6.17
CA SER A 20 -1.23 6.53 7.17
C SER A 20 -2.31 7.43 6.57
N HIS A 21 -1.95 8.36 5.70
CA HIS A 21 -2.93 9.17 4.98
C HIS A 21 -3.78 8.33 4.02
N LEU A 22 -3.19 7.33 3.36
CA LEU A 22 -3.95 6.40 2.54
C LEU A 22 -4.88 5.53 3.41
N GLN A 23 -4.41 5.06 4.57
CA GLN A 23 -5.20 4.30 5.53
C GLN A 23 -6.47 5.06 5.94
N ALA A 24 -6.34 6.36 6.24
CA ALA A 24 -7.46 7.21 6.64
C ALA A 24 -8.58 7.27 5.60
N ARG A 25 -8.26 7.05 4.30
CA ARG A 25 -9.28 7.00 3.23
C ARG A 25 -10.16 5.75 3.27
N PHE A 26 -9.76 4.72 4.01
CA PHE A 26 -10.55 3.50 4.19
C PHE A 26 -11.41 3.50 5.45
N ALA A 27 -11.28 4.51 6.34
CA ALA A 27 -11.94 4.53 7.66
C ALA A 27 -13.48 4.46 7.61
N GLY A 28 -14.11 4.72 6.45
CA GLY A 28 -15.55 4.62 6.25
C GLY A 28 -16.02 3.36 5.49
N ASP A 29 -15.12 2.50 5.01
CA ASP A 29 -15.53 1.31 4.25
C ASP A 29 -15.64 0.08 5.17
N VAL A 30 -16.87 -0.24 5.56
CA VAL A 30 -17.21 -1.41 6.39
C VAL A 30 -16.84 -2.76 5.76
N ARG A 31 -16.50 -2.79 4.47
CA ARG A 31 -16.10 -4.00 3.75
C ARG A 31 -14.59 -4.22 3.78
N THR A 32 -13.82 -3.34 4.40
CA THR A 32 -12.37 -3.48 4.51
C THR A 32 -11.87 -3.14 5.90
N THR A 33 -10.83 -3.83 6.33
CA THR A 33 -10.00 -3.41 7.45
C THR A 33 -8.58 -3.17 6.97
N THR A 34 -7.82 -2.37 7.71
CA THR A 34 -6.46 -2.00 7.35
C THR A 34 -5.51 -2.28 8.50
N GLY A 35 -4.29 -2.70 8.19
CA GLY A 35 -3.24 -2.88 9.17
C GLY A 35 -1.87 -2.60 8.57
N PHE A 36 -0.94 -2.13 9.40
CA PHE A 36 0.46 -2.01 8.99
C PHE A 36 1.20 -3.33 9.14
N GLY A 37 2.17 -3.55 8.27
CA GLY A 37 3.11 -4.66 8.34
C GLY A 37 4.49 -4.27 7.85
N VAL A 38 5.46 -5.15 8.04
CA VAL A 38 6.80 -5.02 7.49
C VAL A 38 7.07 -6.22 6.60
N ILE A 39 7.35 -5.99 5.32
CA ILE A 39 7.72 -7.04 4.35
C ILE A 39 8.98 -6.59 3.63
N ASN A 40 9.99 -7.46 3.56
CA ASN A 40 11.29 -7.15 2.95
C ASN A 40 11.91 -5.85 3.52
N GLN A 41 11.78 -5.63 4.83
CA GLN A 41 12.24 -4.41 5.54
C GLN A 41 11.52 -3.12 5.12
N GLU A 42 10.43 -3.20 4.38
CA GLU A 42 9.58 -2.06 4.02
C GLU A 42 8.29 -2.05 4.82
N LEU A 43 7.94 -0.89 5.38
CA LEU A 43 6.62 -0.67 5.94
C LEU A 43 5.59 -0.67 4.80
N VAL A 44 4.52 -1.43 4.99
CA VAL A 44 3.42 -1.58 4.03
C VAL A 44 2.08 -1.44 4.71
N LEU A 45 1.07 -1.06 3.92
CA LEU A 45 -0.32 -1.05 4.31
C LEU A 45 -1.02 -2.29 3.75
N ASN A 46 -1.51 -3.15 4.63
CA ASN A 46 -2.40 -4.25 4.26
C ASN A 46 -3.83 -3.74 4.25
N VAL A 47 -4.52 -3.91 3.12
CA VAL A 47 -5.94 -3.64 2.95
C VAL A 47 -6.65 -4.98 2.80
N ILE A 48 -7.39 -5.36 3.82
CA ILE A 48 -7.96 -6.71 3.98
C ILE A 48 -9.47 -6.60 3.75
N PRO A 49 -10.03 -7.21 2.69
CA PRO A 49 -11.46 -7.28 2.53
C PRO A 49 -12.08 -8.15 3.63
N VAL A 50 -13.12 -7.64 4.27
CA VAL A 50 -13.87 -8.34 5.31
C VAL A 50 -15.02 -9.09 4.65
N LEU A 51 -15.10 -10.40 4.88
CA LEU A 51 -16.24 -11.18 4.42
C LEU A 51 -17.51 -10.76 5.15
N GLN A 52 -18.58 -10.54 4.40
CA GLN A 52 -19.89 -10.34 4.99
C GLN A 52 -20.45 -11.68 5.47
N LYS A 53 -21.22 -11.64 6.56
CA LYS A 53 -21.88 -12.80 7.15
C LYS A 53 -22.69 -13.54 6.08
N GLY A 54 -22.43 -14.83 5.90
CA GLY A 54 -23.11 -15.68 4.90
C GLY A 54 -22.37 -15.84 3.57
N THR A 55 -21.24 -15.17 3.36
CA THR A 55 -20.40 -15.38 2.17
C THR A 55 -19.75 -16.77 2.24
N ARG A 56 -20.07 -17.66 1.30
CA ARG A 56 -19.39 -18.95 1.11
C ARG A 56 -18.35 -18.80 0.01
N GLY A 57 -17.08 -18.95 0.36
CA GLY A 57 -15.97 -18.84 -0.58
C GLY A 57 -14.63 -18.69 0.13
N PRO A 58 -13.51 -18.73 -0.61
CA PRO A 58 -12.18 -18.52 -0.05
C PRO A 58 -12.06 -17.13 0.59
N LEU A 59 -11.28 -17.04 1.67
CA LEU A 59 -10.99 -15.77 2.34
C LEU A 59 -10.35 -14.80 1.31
N PRO A 60 -10.81 -13.54 1.24
CA PRO A 60 -10.21 -12.55 0.38
C PRO A 60 -8.74 -12.34 0.79
N LYS A 61 -7.82 -12.37 -0.16
CA LYS A 61 -6.41 -12.06 0.13
C LYS A 61 -6.27 -10.57 0.43
N ALA A 62 -5.39 -10.27 1.38
CA ALA A 62 -4.98 -8.91 1.68
C ALA A 62 -4.30 -8.28 0.45
N ARG A 63 -4.69 -7.05 0.13
CA ARG A 63 -4.02 -6.22 -0.86
C ARG A 63 -2.92 -5.45 -0.15
N VAL A 64 -1.67 -5.67 -0.56
CA VAL A 64 -0.52 -5.07 0.12
C VAL A 64 0.01 -3.89 -0.68
N VAL A 65 -0.04 -2.70 -0.07
CA VAL A 65 0.36 -1.44 -0.68
C VAL A 65 1.66 -0.95 -0.05
N GLY A 66 2.68 -0.75 -0.90
CA GLY A 66 3.91 -0.06 -0.54
C GLY A 66 3.89 1.40 -0.97
N CYS A 67 4.87 2.16 -0.47
CA CYS A 67 5.12 3.54 -0.90
C CYS A 67 6.62 3.76 -1.10
N CYS A 68 6.98 4.29 -2.27
CA CYS A 68 8.37 4.51 -2.68
C CYS A 68 8.55 5.88 -3.33
N TYR A 69 9.77 6.42 -3.26
CA TYR A 69 10.14 7.61 -4.00
C TYR A 69 10.66 7.23 -5.38
N ASP A 70 9.96 7.65 -6.43
CA ASP A 70 10.43 7.53 -7.80
C ASP A 70 11.33 8.72 -8.14
N ARG A 71 12.63 8.44 -8.26
CA ARG A 71 13.63 9.45 -8.65
C ARG A 71 13.42 9.98 -10.08
N ARG A 72 12.79 9.20 -10.97
CA ARG A 72 12.58 9.62 -12.37
C ARG A 72 11.46 10.65 -12.49
N SER A 73 10.35 10.44 -11.77
CA SER A 73 9.25 11.40 -11.74
C SER A 73 9.41 12.48 -10.66
N GLY A 74 10.40 12.35 -9.77
CA GLY A 74 10.62 13.28 -8.66
C GLY A 74 9.48 13.29 -7.63
N GLY A 75 8.93 12.13 -7.28
CA GLY A 75 7.75 12.07 -6.42
C GLY A 75 7.53 10.73 -5.73
N TRP A 76 6.68 10.74 -4.71
CA TRP A 76 6.27 9.54 -4.00
C TRP A 76 5.12 8.84 -4.74
N TRP A 77 5.13 7.51 -4.75
CA TRP A 77 4.14 6.69 -5.42
C TRP A 77 3.70 5.53 -4.53
N PHE A 78 2.39 5.25 -4.58
CA PHE A 78 1.85 3.99 -4.09
C PHE A 78 2.03 2.91 -5.14
N TYR A 79 2.32 1.70 -4.69
CA TYR A 79 2.50 0.55 -5.58
C TYR A 79 2.00 -0.74 -4.93
N TRP A 80 1.67 -1.72 -5.76
CA TRP A 80 1.32 -3.06 -5.32
C TRP A 80 2.57 -3.83 -4.94
N LEU A 81 2.72 -4.24 -3.68
CA LEU A 81 3.92 -4.96 -3.25
C LEU A 81 4.13 -6.26 -4.06
N ALA A 82 3.05 -6.99 -4.35
CA ALA A 82 3.11 -8.27 -5.05
C ALA A 82 3.62 -8.18 -6.50
N THR A 83 3.42 -7.03 -7.18
CA THR A 83 3.74 -6.90 -8.61
C THR A 83 4.74 -5.79 -8.91
N GLY A 84 5.05 -4.93 -7.94
CA GLY A 84 5.80 -3.69 -8.15
C GLY A 84 5.06 -2.64 -8.99
N ARG A 85 3.84 -2.93 -9.46
CA ARG A 85 3.11 -2.01 -10.36
C ARG A 85 2.60 -0.79 -9.60
N ARG A 86 2.77 0.38 -10.21
CA ARG A 86 2.26 1.66 -9.68
C ARG A 86 0.75 1.65 -9.57
N ILE A 87 0.26 2.27 -8.50
CA ILE A 87 -1.16 2.52 -8.25
C ILE A 87 -1.47 3.95 -8.66
N ALA A 88 -0.86 4.92 -7.96
CA ALA A 88 -1.04 6.35 -8.18
C ALA A 88 0.08 7.13 -7.46
N PRO A 89 0.32 8.41 -7.81
CA PRO A 89 1.13 9.31 -7.00
C PRO A 89 0.63 9.38 -5.55
N ALA A 90 1.53 9.54 -4.58
CA ALA A 90 1.19 9.45 -3.16
C ALA A 90 0.39 10.66 -2.63
N ASN A 91 0.37 11.76 -3.38
CA ASN A 91 -0.51 12.91 -3.15
C ASN A 91 -1.92 12.72 -3.71
N GLU A 92 -2.17 11.71 -4.55
CA GLU A 92 -3.50 11.40 -5.12
C GLU A 92 -4.24 10.34 -4.30
N LEU A 93 -4.45 10.61 -3.01
CA LEU A 93 -4.98 9.65 -2.03
C LEU A 93 -6.32 9.03 -2.43
N ASP A 94 -7.28 9.84 -2.93
CA ASP A 94 -8.61 9.35 -3.30
C ASP A 94 -8.59 8.54 -4.60
N ALA A 95 -7.68 8.84 -5.53
CA ALA A 95 -7.47 8.02 -6.72
C ALA A 95 -6.86 6.67 -6.32
N ALA A 96 -5.82 6.69 -5.48
CA ALA A 96 -5.19 5.49 -4.95
C ALA A 96 -6.19 4.60 -4.21
N ALA A 97 -6.98 5.16 -3.28
CA ALA A 97 -7.98 4.42 -2.52
C ALA A 97 -9.03 3.76 -3.44
N ARG A 98 -9.57 4.49 -4.44
CA ARG A 98 -10.52 3.92 -5.41
C ARG A 98 -9.93 2.77 -6.20
N ILE A 99 -8.67 2.90 -6.67
CA ILE A 99 -7.98 1.81 -7.39
C ILE A 99 -7.80 0.61 -6.46
N VAL A 100 -7.38 0.86 -5.21
CA VAL A 100 -7.14 -0.19 -4.24
C VAL A 100 -8.42 -0.95 -3.92
N LEU A 101 -9.55 -0.28 -3.77
CA LEU A 101 -10.85 -0.90 -3.49
C LEU A 101 -11.39 -1.71 -4.68
N LYS A 102 -11.16 -1.24 -5.91
CA LYS A 102 -11.62 -1.90 -7.16
C LYS A 102 -10.76 -3.08 -7.60
N ALA A 103 -9.52 -3.20 -7.13
CA ALA A 103 -8.65 -4.29 -7.54
C ALA A 103 -9.26 -5.66 -7.20
N GLY A 104 -9.26 -6.62 -8.12
CA GLY A 104 -9.67 -8.00 -7.82
C GLY A 104 -8.76 -8.66 -6.77
N PRO A 105 -9.12 -9.84 -6.25
CA PRO A 105 -8.15 -10.65 -5.49
C PRO A 105 -6.94 -10.95 -6.37
N ALA A 106 -5.73 -10.82 -5.80
CA ALA A 106 -4.47 -11.16 -6.44
C ALA A 106 -4.17 -12.67 -6.38
#